data_AF-A0A948X4R9-F1
#
_entry.id   AF-A0A948X4R9-F1
#
_cell.length_a   1.000
_cell.length_b   1.000
_cell.length_c   1.000
_cell.angle_alpha   90.00
_cell.angle_beta   90.00
_cell.angle_gamma   90.00
#
_symmetry.space_group_name_H-M   'P 1'
#
loop_
_entity.id
_entity.type
_entity.pdbx_description
1 polymer ?
#
loop_
_entity_poly.entity_id
_entity_poly.type
_entity_poly.pdbx_seq_one_letter_code
_entity_poly.pdbx_strand_id
1 'polypeptide(L)'
;MDNEDYLRGIHDLFEFNDIAPVNNLTYFFRKESKDVGRPYIKRETRKLLVKIHAFCFMPNHYHLLLSTVAENGIPLFMKKFNGGYARYFNEKYERKGTLFEGRYKRVIIKDEAHFIHFNPLDLITPEWRERRLNNFAKAMEFLNSYRWSSHLDYAGERNFPSVTQRDLLITFSSSTH
;
A
#
# COMPACT_ATOMS: atom_id res chain seq x y z
N MET A 1 2.44 -15.12 -4.41
CA MET A 1 1.29 -14.37 -3.89
C MET A 1 0.19 -14.39 -4.93
N ASP A 2 -1.05 -14.65 -4.51
CA ASP A 2 -2.24 -14.56 -5.34
C ASP A 2 -3.04 -13.27 -5.07
N ASN A 3 -4.16 -13.08 -5.79
CA ASN A 3 -5.00 -11.88 -5.65
C ASN A 3 -5.60 -11.70 -4.24
N GLU A 4 -5.83 -12.79 -3.52
CA GLU A 4 -6.37 -12.71 -2.16
C GLU A 4 -5.30 -12.24 -1.18
N ASP A 5 -4.05 -12.64 -1.38
CA ASP A 5 -2.92 -12.14 -0.59
C ASP A 5 -2.78 -10.63 -0.74
N TYR A 6 -2.83 -10.12 -1.97
CA TYR A 6 -2.76 -8.68 -2.23
C TYR A 6 -3.94 -7.93 -1.61
N LEU A 7 -5.17 -8.43 -1.77
CA LEU A 7 -6.36 -7.83 -1.17
C LEU A 7 -6.26 -7.81 0.36
N ARG A 8 -5.76 -8.90 0.95
CA ARG A 8 -5.53 -8.97 2.38
C ARG A 8 -4.49 -7.95 2.84
N GLY A 9 -3.36 -7.82 2.14
CA GLY A 9 -2.35 -6.82 2.44
C GLY A 9 -2.93 -5.40 2.40
N ILE A 10 -3.71 -5.09 1.37
CA ILE A 10 -4.33 -3.76 1.21
C ILE A 10 -5.38 -3.49 2.29
N HIS A 11 -6.18 -4.49 2.66
CA HIS A 11 -7.06 -4.39 3.81
C HIS A 11 -6.30 -4.15 5.10
N ASP A 12 -5.21 -4.86 5.31
CA ASP A 12 -4.41 -4.75 6.52
C ASP A 12 -3.75 -3.36 6.61
N LEU A 13 -3.41 -2.71 5.49
CA LEU A 13 -3.04 -1.30 5.47
C LEU A 13 -4.16 -0.39 6.01
N PHE A 14 -5.42 -0.67 5.64
CA PHE A 14 -6.57 0.06 6.16
C PHE A 14 -6.82 -0.28 7.62
N GLU A 15 -7.07 -1.54 7.96
CA GLU A 15 -7.58 -1.97 9.26
C GLU A 15 -6.55 -1.78 10.39
N PHE A 16 -5.26 -1.99 10.12
CA PHE A 16 -4.22 -1.82 11.14
C PHE A 16 -3.73 -0.38 11.33
N ASN A 17 -4.11 0.54 10.43
CA ASN A 17 -3.80 1.97 10.58
C ASN A 17 -4.76 2.70 11.53
N ASP A 18 -4.94 2.16 12.73
CA ASP A 18 -5.77 2.75 13.77
C ASP A 18 -5.10 2.58 15.12
N ILE A 19 -5.26 3.51 16.03
CA ILE A 19 -4.81 3.36 17.42
C ILE A 19 -5.66 2.29 18.13
N ALA A 20 -6.95 2.18 17.76
CA ALA A 20 -7.83 1.18 18.33
C ALA A 20 -7.38 -0.26 18.00
N PRO A 21 -7.67 -1.24 18.88
CA PRO A 21 -7.53 -2.66 18.57
C PRO A 21 -8.40 -3.05 17.36
N VAL A 22 -7.93 -4.05 16.59
CA VAL A 22 -8.70 -4.60 15.48
C VAL A 22 -9.69 -5.62 16.04
N ASN A 23 -10.98 -5.34 15.86
CA ASN A 23 -12.05 -6.20 16.38
C ASN A 23 -12.49 -7.28 15.38
N ASN A 24 -12.13 -7.16 14.09
CA ASN A 24 -12.50 -8.14 13.07
C ASN A 24 -11.34 -8.48 12.15
N LEU A 25 -10.75 -9.67 12.35
CA LEU A 25 -9.69 -10.20 11.50
C LEU A 25 -10.24 -11.10 10.37
N THR A 26 -11.51 -11.51 10.44
CA THR A 26 -12.13 -12.40 9.46
C THR A 26 -12.84 -11.58 8.39
N TYR A 27 -12.12 -11.33 7.29
CA TYR A 27 -12.64 -10.58 6.16
C TYR A 27 -12.59 -11.42 4.89
N PHE A 28 -13.74 -11.56 4.25
CA PHE A 28 -13.85 -12.12 2.90
C PHE A 28 -13.89 -11.01 1.85
N PHE A 29 -12.92 -11.01 0.93
CA PHE A 29 -12.90 -10.09 -0.21
C PHE A 29 -13.53 -10.74 -1.42
N ARG A 30 -14.36 -9.99 -2.17
CA ARG A 30 -14.62 -10.34 -3.57
C ARG A 30 -13.38 -9.99 -4.38
N LYS A 31 -12.95 -10.86 -5.31
CA LYS A 31 -11.76 -10.61 -6.16
C LYS A 31 -11.81 -9.24 -6.85
N GLU A 32 -12.99 -8.80 -7.25
CA GLU A 32 -13.22 -7.53 -7.93
C GLU A 32 -13.38 -6.30 -7.00
N SER A 33 -13.09 -6.43 -5.69
CA SER A 33 -13.30 -5.31 -4.75
C SER A 33 -12.40 -4.13 -5.09
N LYS A 34 -12.98 -2.98 -5.43
CA LYS A 34 -12.30 -1.69 -5.72
C LYS A 34 -12.20 -0.76 -4.51
N ASP A 35 -12.33 -1.33 -3.32
CA ASP A 35 -12.04 -0.65 -2.06
C ASP A 35 -12.01 -1.67 -0.91
N VAL A 36 -11.40 -1.26 0.20
CA VAL A 36 -11.39 -2.03 1.46
C VAL A 36 -12.08 -1.30 2.61
N GLY A 37 -12.16 0.03 2.52
CA GLY A 37 -12.96 0.85 3.42
C GLY A 37 -14.44 0.52 3.25
N ARG A 38 -15.09 0.10 4.33
CA ARG A 38 -16.52 -0.17 4.35
C ARG A 38 -17.27 1.01 4.98
N PRO A 39 -17.78 1.97 4.18
CA PRO A 39 -18.50 3.13 4.72
C PRO A 39 -19.81 2.74 5.41
N TYR A 40 -20.37 1.57 5.07
CA TYR A 40 -21.65 1.08 5.61
C TYR A 40 -21.53 0.34 6.96
N ILE A 41 -20.32 0.00 7.40
CA ILE A 41 -20.12 -0.52 8.75
C ILE A 41 -20.02 0.69 9.66
N LYS A 42 -20.89 0.79 10.66
CA LYS A 42 -20.78 1.81 11.70
C LYS A 42 -19.48 1.56 12.48
N ARG A 43 -18.50 2.42 12.29
CA ARG A 43 -17.22 2.42 13.01
C ARG A 43 -17.11 3.74 13.74
N GLU A 44 -16.48 3.74 14.91
CA GLU A 44 -16.06 5.00 15.52
C GLU A 44 -15.10 5.73 14.58
N THR A 45 -14.98 7.04 14.76
CA THR A 45 -14.02 7.84 13.99
C THR A 45 -12.62 7.29 14.21
N ARG A 46 -12.00 6.83 13.11
CA ARG A 46 -10.68 6.23 13.12
C ARG A 46 -9.63 7.21 13.59
N LYS A 47 -8.75 6.78 14.50
CA LYS A 47 -7.59 7.56 14.94
C LYS A 47 -6.36 6.98 14.28
N LEU A 48 -5.95 7.56 13.16
CA LEU A 48 -4.87 7.01 12.34
C LEU A 48 -3.53 7.02 13.09
N LEU A 49 -2.69 6.00 12.84
CA LEU A 49 -1.31 5.95 13.32
C LEU A 49 -0.36 6.71 12.40
N VAL A 50 -0.61 6.55 11.09
CA VAL A 50 0.15 7.16 10.00
C VAL A 50 -0.80 7.71 8.93
N LYS A 51 -0.35 8.68 8.15
CA LYS A 51 -0.94 8.91 6.83
C LYS A 51 -0.21 8.01 5.84
N ILE A 52 -0.97 7.24 5.06
CA ILE A 52 -0.45 6.46 3.93
C ILE A 52 -0.62 7.33 2.70
N HIS A 53 0.46 7.87 2.14
CA HIS A 53 0.37 8.70 0.94
C HIS A 53 0.27 7.85 -0.32
N ALA A 54 1.04 6.77 -0.37
CA ALA A 54 1.05 5.83 -1.48
C ALA A 54 1.52 4.46 -1.02
N PHE A 55 1.12 3.44 -1.77
CA PHE A 55 1.55 2.06 -1.59
C PHE A 55 1.74 1.35 -2.94
N CYS A 56 2.55 0.30 -2.93
CA CYS A 56 2.73 -0.65 -4.02
C CYS A 56 3.06 -2.02 -3.44
N PHE A 57 2.24 -3.03 -3.69
CA PHE A 57 2.58 -4.42 -3.41
C PHE A 57 3.19 -5.06 -4.65
N MET A 58 4.20 -5.89 -4.43
CA MET A 58 4.90 -6.69 -5.44
C MET A 58 4.85 -8.16 -5.01
N PRO A 59 5.17 -9.13 -5.89
CA PRO A 59 5.10 -10.55 -5.54
C PRO A 59 5.96 -10.99 -4.35
N ASN A 60 7.05 -10.26 -4.06
CA ASN A 60 8.05 -10.61 -3.05
C ASN A 60 8.29 -9.50 -2.00
N HIS A 61 7.74 -8.29 -2.18
CA HIS A 61 7.90 -7.18 -1.24
C HIS A 61 6.79 -6.13 -1.42
N TYR A 62 6.82 -5.07 -0.61
CA TYR A 62 5.93 -3.93 -0.78
C TYR A 62 6.69 -2.62 -0.51
N HIS A 63 6.15 -1.51 -0.99
CA HIS A 63 6.61 -0.15 -0.75
C HIS A 63 5.48 0.67 -0.14
N LEU A 64 5.81 1.47 0.89
CA LEU A 64 4.88 2.40 1.54
C LEU A 64 5.51 3.77 1.67
N LEU A 65 4.77 4.81 1.30
CA LEU A 65 5.11 6.21 1.57
C LEU A 65 4.24 6.69 2.73
N LEU A 66 4.87 6.95 3.88
CA LEU A 66 4.16 7.22 5.14
C LEU A 66 4.61 8.54 5.76
N SER A 67 3.68 9.25 6.42
CA SER A 67 4.02 10.26 7.42
C SER A 67 3.40 9.89 8.77
N THR A 68 4.10 10.22 9.86
CA THR A 68 3.60 9.92 11.21
C THR A 68 2.55 10.94 11.62
N VAL A 69 1.47 10.50 12.26
CA VAL A 69 0.45 11.39 12.86
C VAL A 69 0.23 11.13 14.34
N ALA A 70 0.58 9.93 14.81
CA ALA A 70 0.64 9.60 16.23
C ALA A 70 2.10 9.50 16.70
N GLU A 71 2.32 9.67 18.01
CA GLU A 71 3.59 9.35 18.64
C GLU A 71 3.92 7.86 18.41
N ASN A 72 5.15 7.56 17.98
CA ASN A 72 5.57 6.21 17.58
C ASN A 72 4.65 5.55 16.53
N GLY A 73 3.96 6.35 15.71
CA GLY A 73 2.96 5.90 14.75
C GLY A 73 3.49 4.89 13.72
N ILE A 74 4.61 5.20 13.06
CA ILE A 74 5.23 4.29 12.06
C ILE A 74 5.63 2.94 12.71
N PRO A 75 6.42 2.89 13.80
CA PRO A 75 6.75 1.64 14.47
C PRO A 75 5.52 0.80 14.85
N LEU A 76 4.49 1.43 15.43
CA LEU A 76 3.28 0.73 15.87
C LEU A 76 2.47 0.21 14.68
N PHE A 77 2.30 1.04 13.64
CA PHE A 77 1.63 0.66 12.41
C PHE A 77 2.33 -0.53 11.74
N MET A 78 3.66 -0.45 11.54
CA MET A 78 4.42 -1.54 10.92
C MET A 78 4.38 -2.83 11.75
N LYS A 79 4.35 -2.73 13.09
CA LYS A 79 4.18 -3.90 13.97
C LYS A 79 2.82 -4.56 13.75
N LYS A 80 1.73 -3.78 13.74
CA LYS A 80 0.37 -4.30 13.52
C LYS A 80 0.23 -4.89 12.12
N PHE A 81 0.62 -4.14 11.09
CA PHE A 81 0.54 -4.54 9.69
C PHE A 81 1.35 -5.81 9.39
N ASN A 82 2.65 -5.81 9.69
CA ASN A 82 3.50 -6.97 9.41
C ASN A 82 3.08 -8.20 10.23
N GLY A 83 2.72 -8.01 11.49
CA GLY A 83 2.28 -9.11 12.34
C GLY A 83 0.99 -9.76 11.84
N GLY A 84 -0.01 -8.93 11.49
CA GLY A 84 -1.29 -9.40 10.97
C GLY A 84 -1.14 -10.09 9.61
N TYR A 85 -0.38 -9.49 8.70
CA TYR A 85 -0.18 -10.05 7.37
C TYR A 85 0.64 -11.34 7.38
N ALA A 86 1.71 -11.40 8.19
CA ALA A 86 2.49 -12.62 8.38
C ALA A 86 1.64 -13.75 8.99
N ARG A 87 0.79 -13.43 9.97
CA ARG A 87 -0.14 -14.39 10.56
C ARG A 87 -1.10 -14.97 9.51
N TYR A 88 -1.77 -14.10 8.73
CA TYR A 88 -2.65 -14.54 7.65
C TYR A 88 -1.93 -15.45 6.66
N PHE A 89 -0.75 -15.05 6.20
CA PHE A 89 -0.01 -15.80 5.19
C PHE A 89 0.43 -17.17 5.73
N ASN A 90 0.85 -17.22 6.99
CA ASN A 90 1.21 -18.48 7.64
C ASN A 90 0.00 -19.40 7.83
N GLU A 91 -1.16 -18.86 8.22
CA GLU A 91 -2.41 -19.63 8.35
C GLU A 91 -2.88 -20.16 6.99
N LYS A 92 -2.88 -19.33 5.93
CA LYS A 92 -3.34 -19.71 4.60
C LYS A 92 -2.47 -20.77 3.92
N TYR A 93 -1.15 -20.66 4.06
CA TYR A 93 -0.18 -21.53 3.39
C TYR A 93 0.44 -22.59 4.31
N GLU A 94 -0.13 -22.77 5.52
CA GLU A 94 0.35 -23.71 6.54
C GLU A 94 1.85 -23.58 6.85
N ARG A 95 2.37 -22.34 6.79
CA ARG A 95 3.79 -22.05 7.03
C ARG A 95 4.07 -21.84 8.50
N LYS A 96 5.30 -22.12 8.89
CA LYS A 96 5.86 -21.79 10.22
C LYS A 96 7.02 -20.82 10.07
N GLY A 97 7.20 -19.94 11.06
CA GLY A 97 8.30 -18.98 11.09
C GLY A 97 7.95 -17.61 10.52
N THR A 98 8.99 -16.82 10.22
CA THR A 98 8.87 -15.44 9.77
C THR A 98 8.52 -15.35 8.29
N LEU A 99 7.53 -14.53 7.94
CA LEU A 99 7.23 -14.21 6.54
C LEU A 99 8.27 -13.23 5.95
N PHE A 100 8.69 -12.24 6.74
CA PHE A 100 9.61 -11.20 6.30
C PHE A 100 11.04 -11.54 6.71
N GLU A 101 11.99 -11.33 5.79
CA GLU A 101 13.42 -11.62 5.96
C GLU A 101 14.17 -10.64 6.88
N GLY A 102 13.47 -9.71 7.54
CA GLY A 102 14.08 -8.76 8.46
C GLY A 102 13.18 -7.58 8.84
N ARG A 103 13.80 -6.56 9.45
CA ARG A 103 13.12 -5.30 9.75
C ARG A 103 12.83 -4.54 8.45
N TYR A 104 11.74 -3.78 8.45
CA TYR A 104 11.46 -2.86 7.35
C TYR A 104 12.61 -1.86 7.19
N LYS A 105 12.98 -1.56 5.94
CA LYS A 105 13.93 -0.49 5.63
C LYS A 105 13.17 0.83 5.60
N ARG A 106 13.78 1.90 6.12
CA ARG A 106 13.22 3.25 6.09
C ARG A 106 14.20 4.21 5.44
N VAL A 107 13.68 5.05 4.56
CA VAL A 107 14.42 6.15 3.92
C VAL A 107 13.57 7.40 4.07
N ILE A 108 14.18 8.50 4.52
CA ILE A 108 13.48 9.78 4.59
C ILE A 108 13.47 10.36 3.18
N ILE A 109 12.28 10.54 2.62
CA ILE A 109 12.10 11.11 1.29
C ILE A 109 11.78 12.60 1.44
N LYS A 110 12.53 13.44 0.72
CA LYS A 110 12.28 14.89 0.65
C LYS A 110 11.58 15.29 -0.65
N ASP A 111 12.10 14.85 -1.79
CA ASP A 111 11.67 15.38 -3.11
C ASP A 111 11.20 14.30 -4.11
N GLU A 112 11.49 13.02 -3.83
CA GLU A 112 11.33 11.90 -4.78
C GLU A 112 10.12 11.00 -4.48
N ALA A 113 9.11 11.54 -3.80
CA ALA A 113 7.96 10.78 -3.31
C ALA A 113 7.09 10.15 -4.43
N HIS A 114 7.13 10.70 -5.64
CA HIS A 114 6.33 10.26 -6.78
C HIS A 114 6.78 8.91 -7.38
N PHE A 115 8.04 8.51 -7.21
CA PHE A 115 8.57 7.29 -7.83
C PHE A 115 7.96 5.99 -7.30
N ILE A 116 7.26 6.03 -6.16
CA ILE A 116 6.60 4.85 -5.60
C ILE A 116 5.57 4.24 -6.56
N HIS A 117 4.92 5.06 -7.40
CA HIS A 117 3.95 4.59 -8.39
C HIS A 117 4.61 3.87 -9.57
N PHE A 118 5.91 4.08 -9.80
CA PHE A 118 6.67 3.42 -10.85
C PHE A 118 7.32 2.11 -10.40
N ASN A 119 7.33 1.80 -9.11
CA ASN A 119 7.87 0.53 -8.59
C ASN A 119 7.33 -0.73 -9.28
N PRO A 120 6.06 -0.84 -9.72
CA PRO A 120 5.61 -1.98 -10.51
C PRO A 120 6.40 -2.23 -11.79
N LEU A 121 7.02 -1.20 -12.39
CA LEU A 121 7.82 -1.33 -13.61
C LEU A 121 9.02 -2.26 -13.45
N ASP A 122 9.48 -2.52 -12.22
CA ASP A 122 10.49 -3.56 -11.94
C ASP A 122 10.12 -4.94 -12.51
N LEU A 123 8.83 -5.21 -12.70
CA LEU A 123 8.33 -6.49 -13.22
C LEU A 123 8.49 -6.63 -14.74
N ILE A 124 8.62 -5.53 -15.48
CA ILE A 124 8.58 -5.55 -16.95
C ILE A 124 9.71 -4.77 -17.64
N THR A 125 10.33 -3.80 -16.95
CA THR A 125 11.33 -2.88 -17.53
C THR A 125 12.23 -2.30 -16.41
N PRO A 126 12.94 -3.14 -15.62
CA PRO A 126 13.73 -2.71 -14.45
C PRO A 126 14.79 -1.63 -14.75
N GLU A 127 15.21 -1.48 -16.01
CA GLU A 127 16.05 -0.38 -16.50
C GLU A 127 15.47 1.03 -16.25
N TRP A 128 14.17 1.15 -15.95
CA TRP A 128 13.54 2.42 -15.56
C TRP A 128 14.23 3.09 -14.36
N ARG A 129 14.85 2.29 -13.47
CA ARG A 129 15.62 2.79 -12.30
C ARG A 129 16.88 3.55 -12.70
N GLU A 130 17.43 3.25 -13.87
CA GLU A 130 18.54 4.00 -14.49
C GLU A 130 18.05 5.23 -15.27
N ARG A 131 16.77 5.59 -15.12
CA ARG A 131 16.08 6.63 -15.89
C ARG A 131 16.06 6.33 -17.39
N ARG A 132 16.08 5.05 -17.76
CA ARG A 132 16.00 4.56 -19.14
C ARG A 132 14.64 3.91 -19.35
N LEU A 133 13.80 4.53 -20.18
CA LEU A 133 12.50 3.98 -20.53
C LEU A 133 12.33 4.00 -22.04
N ASN A 134 12.52 2.84 -22.66
CA ASN A 134 12.53 2.71 -24.13
C ASN A 134 11.14 2.73 -24.75
N ASN A 135 10.11 2.32 -24.00
CA ASN A 135 8.74 2.29 -24.47
C ASN A 135 7.79 2.82 -23.38
N PHE A 136 7.58 4.14 -23.41
CA PHE A 136 6.70 4.84 -22.48
C PHE A 136 5.25 4.35 -22.54
N ALA A 137 4.73 4.08 -23.74
CA ALA A 137 3.36 3.62 -23.93
C ALA A 137 3.11 2.28 -23.21
N LYS A 138 4.01 1.31 -23.39
CA LYS A 138 3.94 0.00 -22.72
C LYS A 138 4.05 0.12 -21.20
N ALA A 139 4.93 1.01 -20.72
CA ALA A 139 5.08 1.26 -19.28
C ALA A 139 3.79 1.81 -18.67
N MET A 140 3.17 2.80 -19.32
CA MET A 140 1.91 3.39 -18.85
C MET A 140 0.74 2.40 -18.92
N GLU A 141 0.65 1.60 -19.99
CA GLU A 141 -0.35 0.53 -20.09
C GLU A 141 -0.22 -0.49 -18.95
N PHE A 142 1.00 -0.87 -18.61
CA PHE A 142 1.25 -1.76 -17.46
C PHE A 142 0.86 -1.11 -16.14
N LEU A 143 1.26 0.13 -15.89
CA LEU A 143 0.90 0.85 -14.66
C LEU A 143 -0.62 0.99 -14.50
N ASN A 144 -1.33 1.29 -15.60
CA ASN A 144 -2.78 1.42 -15.62
C ASN A 144 -3.53 0.06 -15.52
N SER A 145 -2.84 -1.07 -15.70
CA SER A 145 -3.40 -2.40 -15.42
C SER A 145 -2.98 -2.96 -14.05
N TYR A 146 -1.92 -2.41 -13.45
CA TYR A 146 -1.37 -2.88 -12.18
C TYR A 146 -2.12 -2.36 -10.96
N ARG A 147 -3.25 -3.02 -10.65
CA ARG A 147 -4.12 -2.63 -9.54
C ARG A 147 -3.54 -2.80 -8.13
N TRP A 148 -2.41 -3.48 -7.93
CA TRP A 148 -1.84 -3.72 -6.59
C TRP A 148 -1.00 -2.54 -6.08
N SER A 149 -1.32 -1.35 -6.57
CA SER A 149 -0.70 -0.09 -6.18
C SER A 149 -1.76 1.00 -6.06
N SER A 150 -1.35 2.10 -5.45
CA SER A 150 -2.14 3.34 -5.42
C SER A 150 -2.11 4.14 -6.73
N HIS A 151 -1.40 3.70 -7.78
CA HIS A 151 -1.28 4.45 -9.04
C HIS A 151 -2.63 4.84 -9.66
N LEU A 152 -3.55 3.87 -9.84
CA LEU A 152 -4.87 4.11 -10.44
C LEU A 152 -5.65 5.20 -9.73
N ASP A 153 -5.58 5.17 -8.41
CA ASP A 153 -6.22 6.12 -7.51
C ASP A 153 -5.72 7.55 -7.70
N TYR A 154 -4.45 7.73 -8.07
CA TYR A 154 -3.86 9.02 -8.46
C TYR A 154 -4.15 9.39 -9.92
N ALA A 155 -4.33 8.40 -10.80
CA ALA A 155 -4.76 8.59 -12.19
C ALA A 155 -6.26 8.91 -12.33
N GLY A 156 -7.01 9.02 -11.23
CA GLY A 156 -8.44 9.32 -11.22
C GLY A 156 -9.35 8.09 -11.32
N GLU A 157 -8.78 6.89 -11.36
CA GLU A 157 -9.52 5.63 -11.39
C GLU A 157 -9.67 5.04 -9.98
N ARG A 158 -10.91 4.80 -9.56
CA ARG A 158 -11.18 4.25 -8.23
C ARG A 158 -10.61 2.83 -8.08
N ASN A 159 -9.68 2.65 -7.14
CA ASN A 159 -9.10 1.33 -6.87
C ASN A 159 -9.04 0.94 -5.40
N PHE A 160 -8.45 1.77 -4.51
CA PHE A 160 -8.44 1.56 -3.06
C PHE A 160 -8.40 2.89 -2.29
N PRO A 161 -9.32 3.83 -2.58
CA PRO A 161 -9.18 5.19 -2.11
C PRO A 161 -9.25 5.37 -0.60
N SER A 162 -9.88 4.41 0.09
CA SER A 162 -9.96 4.40 1.55
C SER A 162 -8.61 4.27 2.26
N VAL A 163 -7.58 3.75 1.58
CA VAL A 163 -6.26 3.47 2.19
C VAL A 163 -5.42 4.73 2.28
N THR A 164 -5.47 5.58 1.26
CA THR A 164 -4.52 6.68 1.08
C THR A 164 -5.04 8.04 1.55
N GLN A 165 -4.17 8.86 2.15
CA GLN A 165 -4.39 10.28 2.44
C GLN A 165 -3.48 11.11 1.51
N ARG A 166 -4.07 11.69 0.46
CA ARG A 166 -3.35 12.20 -0.72
C ARG A 166 -3.01 13.70 -0.68
N ASP A 167 -3.35 14.37 0.43
CA ASP A 167 -3.23 15.83 0.59
C ASP A 167 -1.82 16.36 0.25
N LEU A 168 -0.78 15.61 0.63
CA LEU A 168 0.61 16.02 0.37
C LEU A 168 1.00 15.92 -1.10
N LEU A 169 0.65 14.82 -1.78
CA LEU A 169 1.10 14.58 -3.15
C LEU A 169 0.36 15.43 -4.18
N ILE A 170 -0.90 15.81 -3.92
CA ILE A 170 -1.63 16.79 -4.73
C ILE A 170 -0.98 18.17 -4.64
N THR A 171 -0.41 18.53 -3.48
CA THR A 171 0.27 19.82 -3.30
C THR A 171 1.55 19.88 -4.14
N PHE A 172 2.34 18.80 -4.21
CA PHE A 172 3.57 18.77 -5.01
C PHE A 172 3.33 18.87 -6.52
N SER A 173 2.25 18.31 -7.06
CA SER A 173 1.91 18.44 -8.49
C SER A 173 1.44 19.84 -8.88
N SER A 174 0.94 20.60 -7.91
CA SER A 174 0.41 21.96 -8.10
C SER A 174 1.50 23.04 -8.12
N SER A 175 2.70 22.72 -7.61
CA SER A 175 3.84 23.64 -7.47
C SER A 175 4.74 23.70 -8.72
N THR A 176 4.34 23.07 -9.82
CA THR A 176 5.11 22.98 -11.08
C THR A 176 4.50 23.79 -12.23
N HIS A 177 3.79 24.89 -11.91
CA HIS A 177 3.39 25.90 -12.89
C HIS A 177 4.13 27.22 -12.67
#